data_AF-A0A419H2C2-F1
#
_entry.id   AF-A0A419H2C2-F1
#
_cell.length_a   1.000
_cell.length_b   1.000
_cell.length_c   1.000
_cell.angle_alpha   90.00
_cell.angle_beta   90.00
_cell.angle_gamma   90.00
#
_symmetry.space_group_name_H-M   'P 1'
#
loop_
_entity.id
_entity.type
_entity.pdbx_description
1 polymer ?
#
loop_
_entity_poly.entity_id
_entity_poly.type
_entity_poly.pdbx_seq_one_letter_code
_entity_poly.pdbx_strand_id
1 'polypeptide(L)' 'MAKKKENNFESSLARLEEISAQLESGDVGLEDSIRLYEEGIELAKICYSTLKDAELKVTELKKQLEENIKQ' A
#
# COMPACT_ATOMS: atom_id res chain seq x y z
N MET A 1 -9.76 -2.08 23.30
CA MET A 1 -9.97 -0.79 22.60
C MET A 1 -9.55 -0.97 21.15
N ALA A 2 -10.52 -1.06 20.24
CA ALA A 2 -10.32 -1.38 18.84
C ALA A 2 -9.73 -0.16 18.10
N LYS A 3 -8.45 -0.22 17.79
CA LYS A 3 -7.74 0.83 17.05
C LYS A 3 -8.23 0.78 15.60
N LYS A 4 -8.92 1.84 15.18
CA LYS A 4 -9.32 2.20 13.80
C LYS A 4 -8.45 1.47 12.75
N LYS A 5 -9.05 0.51 12.03
CA LYS A 5 -8.50 -0.09 10.79
C LYS A 5 -8.63 0.90 9.62
N GLU A 6 -8.28 2.16 9.84
CA GLU A 6 -8.32 3.18 8.80
C GLU A 6 -6.93 3.28 8.17
N ASN A 7 -6.82 2.79 6.93
CA ASN A 7 -5.82 3.18 5.95
C ASN A 7 -4.34 2.96 6.35
N ASN A 8 -3.98 1.77 6.86
CA ASN A 8 -2.57 1.37 6.92
C ASN A 8 -2.17 0.53 5.70
N PHE A 9 -0.86 0.46 5.41
CA PHE A 9 -0.30 -0.26 4.26
C PHE A 9 -0.85 -1.69 4.15
N GLU A 10 -0.88 -2.42 5.27
CA GLU A 10 -1.33 -3.80 5.32
C GLU A 10 -2.81 -3.94 4.95
N SER A 11 -3.66 -3.03 5.41
CA SER A 11 -5.08 -3.01 5.04
C SER A 11 -5.29 -2.67 3.57
N SER A 12 -4.54 -1.70 3.04
CA SER A 12 -4.65 -1.29 1.64
C SER A 12 -4.16 -2.38 0.70
N LEU A 13 -3.08 -3.06 1.06
CA LEU A 13 -2.54 -4.20 0.30
C LEU A 13 -3.51 -5.38 0.30
N ALA A 14 -4.05 -5.75 1.47
CA ALA A 14 -5.01 -6.86 1.56
C ALA A 14 -6.29 -6.59 0.73
N ARG A 15 -6.78 -5.33 0.73
CA ARG A 15 -7.92 -4.96 -0.10
C ARG A 15 -7.59 -4.98 -1.59
N LEU A 16 -6.39 -4.54 -1.97
CA LEU A 16 -5.93 -4.60 -3.36
C LEU A 16 -5.83 -6.04 -3.88
N GLU A 17 -5.35 -6.97 -3.05
CA GLU A 17 -5.31 -8.41 -3.37
C GLU A 17 -6.73 -8.98 -3.54
N GLU A 18 -7.67 -8.60 -2.67
CA GLU A 18 -9.08 -9.00 -2.79
C GLU A 18 -9.69 -8.49 -4.10
N ILE A 19 -9.44 -7.23 -4.45
CA ILE A 19 -9.90 -6.63 -5.72
C ILE A 19 -9.32 -7.39 -6.92
N SER A 20 -8.02 -7.70 -6.91
CA SER A 20 -7.38 -8.48 -7.99
C SER A 20 -8.07 -9.82 -8.17
N ALA A 21 -8.31 -10.55 -7.07
CA ALA A 21 -8.99 -11.83 -7.09
C ALA A 21 -10.43 -11.73 -7.63
N GLN A 22 -11.18 -10.68 -7.24
CA GLN A 22 -12.52 -10.45 -7.75
C GLN A 22 -12.53 -10.15 -9.25
N LEU A 23 -11.63 -9.30 -9.73
CA LEU A 23 -11.51 -8.99 -11.16
C LEU A 23 -11.06 -10.20 -11.99
N GLU A 24 -10.14 -11.02 -11.46
CA GLU A 24 -9.66 -12.25 -12.11
C GLU A 24 -10.71 -13.36 -12.17
N SER A 25 -11.65 -13.40 -11.20
CA SER A 25 -12.73 -14.39 -11.19
C SER A 25 -13.67 -14.26 -12.40
N GLY A 26 -13.80 -13.04 -12.96
CA GLY A 26 -14.68 -12.76 -14.09
C GLY A 26 -16.18 -12.79 -13.77
N ASP A 27 -16.57 -13.05 -12.52
CA ASP A 27 -17.97 -13.09 -12.07
C ASP A 27 -18.54 -11.69 -11.77
N VAL A 28 -17.76 -10.64 -11.99
CA VAL A 28 -18.11 -9.25 -11.70
C VAL A 28 -18.66 -8.56 -12.94
N GLY A 29 -19.77 -7.84 -12.80
CA GLY A 29 -20.35 -7.04 -13.88
C GLY A 29 -19.44 -5.90 -14.33
N LEU A 30 -19.67 -5.35 -15.53
CA LEU A 30 -18.84 -4.28 -16.10
C LEU A 30 -18.75 -3.04 -15.20
N GLU A 31 -19.89 -2.56 -14.69
CA GLU A 31 -19.92 -1.37 -13.83
C GLU A 31 -19.14 -1.58 -12.53
N ASP A 32 -19.31 -2.75 -11.91
CA ASP A 32 -18.59 -3.08 -10.67
C ASP A 32 -17.09 -3.32 -10.94
N SER A 33 -16.74 -3.87 -12.10
CA SER A 33 -15.33 -4.04 -12.51
C SER A 33 -14.63 -2.69 -12.64
N ILE A 34 -15.31 -1.68 -13.19
CA ILE A 34 -14.79 -0.31 -13.27
C ILE A 34 -14.59 0.28 -11.87
N ARG A 35 -15.58 0.12 -10.96
CA ARG A 35 -15.47 0.61 -9.58
C ARG A 35 -14.32 -0.04 -8.81
N LEU A 36 -14.21 -1.37 -8.92
CA LEU A 36 -13.12 -2.13 -8.30
C LEU A 36 -11.76 -1.70 -8.83
N TYR A 37 -11.66 -1.44 -10.14
CA TYR A 37 -10.44 -0.95 -10.76
C TYR A 37 -10.05 0.46 -10.26
N GLU A 38 -11.01 1.38 -10.18
CA GLU A 38 -10.80 2.72 -9.61
C GLU A 38 -10.34 2.64 -8.14
N GLU A 39 -10.99 1.80 -7.32
CA GLU A 39 -10.58 1.55 -5.94
C GLU A 39 -9.15 0.99 -5.88
N GLY A 40 -8.84 0.00 -6.73
CA GLY A 40 -7.52 -0.60 -6.82
C GLY A 40 -6.42 0.41 -7.15
N ILE A 41 -6.68 1.37 -8.04
CA ILE A 41 -5.72 2.45 -8.36
C ILE A 41 -5.42 3.30 -7.12
N GLU A 42 -6.44 3.70 -6.37
CA GLU A 42 -6.23 4.54 -5.17
C GLU A 42 -5.48 3.77 -4.08
N LEU A 43 -5.80 2.49 -3.87
CA LEU A 43 -5.08 1.64 -2.92
C LEU A 43 -3.61 1.45 -3.33
N ALA A 44 -3.35 1.21 -4.62
CA ALA A 44 -1.99 1.08 -5.15
C ALA A 44 -1.17 2.36 -4.94
N LYS A 45 -1.76 3.55 -5.13
CA LYS A 45 -1.10 4.84 -4.83
C LYS A 45 -0.74 4.96 -3.36
N ILE A 46 -1.63 4.58 -2.45
CA ILE A 46 -1.40 4.61 -1.00
C ILE A 46 -0.23 3.68 -0.63
N CYS A 47 -0.25 2.45 -1.15
CA CYS A 47 0.81 1.47 -0.92
C CYS A 47 2.17 2.01 -1.41
N TYR A 48 2.21 2.53 -2.64
CA TYR A 48 3.42 3.10 -3.23
C TYR A 48 3.97 4.27 -2.41
N SER A 49 3.11 5.22 -2.01
CA SER A 49 3.54 6.36 -1.18
C SER A 49 4.12 5.89 0.15
N THR A 50 3.47 4.92 0.79
CA THR A 50 3.92 4.41 2.09
C THR A 50 5.27 3.71 1.99
N LEU A 51 5.49 2.92 0.93
CA LEU A 51 6.79 2.27 0.67
C LEU A 51 7.89 3.31 0.40
N LYS A 52 7.59 4.35 -0.38
CA LYS A 52 8.53 5.42 -0.67
C LYS A 52 8.96 6.16 0.60
N ASP A 53 8.02 6.48 1.49
CA ASP A 53 8.33 7.13 2.75
C ASP A 53 9.17 6.24 3.68
N ALA A 54 8.87 4.93 3.69
CA ALA A 54 9.66 3.94 4.42
C ALA A 54 11.09 3.84 3.88
N GLU A 55 11.27 3.80 2.56
CA GLU A 55 12.58 3.75 1.90
C GLU A 55 13.43 4.99 2.23
N LEU A 56 12.84 6.18 2.18
CA LEU A 56 13.52 7.43 2.56
C LEU A 56 13.99 7.38 4.01
N LYS A 57 13.14 6.92 4.92
CA LYS A 57 13.49 6.79 6.34
C LYS A 57 14.62 5.79 6.57
N VAL A 58 14.60 4.65 5.90
CA VAL A 58 15.68 3.66 5.97
C VAL A 58 16.99 4.23 5.44
N THR A 59 16.93 4.98 4.34
CA THR A 59 18.11 5.62 3.73
C THR A 59 18.74 6.64 4.67
N GLU A 60 17.94 7.49 5.30
CA GLU A 60 18.42 8.47 6.28
C GLU A 60 19.04 7.79 7.51
N LEU A 61 18.39 6.75 8.04
CA LEU A 61 18.94 5.98 9.17
C LEU A 61 20.28 5.31 8.83
N LYS A 62 20.43 4.78 7.61
CA LYS A 62 21.71 4.22 7.14
C LYS A 62 22.80 5.29 7.10
N LYS A 63 22.50 6.47 6.55
CA LYS A 63 23.44 7.59 6.50
C LYS A 63 23.88 8.04 7.90
N GLN A 64 22.94 8.19 8.82
CA GLN A 64 23.24 8.56 10.21
C GLN A 64 24.12 7.52 10.90
N LEU A 65 23.84 6.22 10.68
CA LEU A 65 24.67 5.14 11.20
C LEU A 65 26.11 5.21 10.68
N GLU A 66 26.29 5.44 9.37
CA GLU A 66 27.63 5.57 8.77
C GLU A 66 28.40 6.77 9.29
N GLU A 67 27.74 7.91 9.52
CA GLU A 67 28.35 9.11 10.11
C GLU A 67 28.78 8.86 11.55
N ASN A 68 27.96 8.17 12.35
CA ASN A 68 28.26 7.85 13.74
C ASN A 68 29.43 6.85 13.91
N ILE A 69 29.62 5.93 12.96
CA ILE A 69 30.73 4.95 13.01
C ILE A 69 32.06 5.58 12.58
N LYS A 70 32.03 6.66 11.79
CA LYS A 70 33.23 7.36 11.30
C LYS A 70 33.78 8.41 12.28
N GLN A 71 33.04 8.74 13.33
CA GLN A 71 33.49 9.61 14.44
C GLN A 71 34.23 8.80 15.50
#